data_AF-A0A957SHC4-F1
#
_entry.id   AF-A0A957SHC4-F1
#
_cell.length_a   1.000
_cell.length_b   1.000
_cell.length_c   1.000
_cell.angle_alpha   90.00
_cell.angle_beta   90.00
_cell.angle_gamma   90.00
#
_symmetry.space_group_name_H-M   'P 1'
#
loop_
_entity.id
_entity.type
_entity.pdbx_description
1 polymer ?
#
loop_
_entity_poly.entity_id
_entity_poly.type
_entity_poly.pdbx_seq_one_letter_code
_entity_poly.pdbx_strand_id
1 'polypeptide(L)'
;PTQPVWSPDGTQIAFIRRNLTEPRRAAPDQPPPLGDVWTLSINSGEINSGEINSGEAVQLTFTQALDRPPVWSPDGNYLAFVTADGQIGMVATDEPGTVWRMDSATIRAPLIQLAFAPVEKSK
;
A
#
# COMPACT_ATOMS: atom_id res chain seq x y z
N PRO A 1 3.09 12.34 7.95
CA PRO A 1 3.09 12.20 6.48
C PRO A 1 3.69 10.85 6.07
N THR A 2 2.88 9.96 5.49
CA THR A 2 3.40 8.72 4.91
C THR A 2 4.28 9.04 3.71
N GLN A 3 5.45 8.43 3.64
CA GLN A 3 6.32 8.54 2.48
C GLN A 3 5.80 7.62 1.37
N PRO A 4 5.81 8.05 0.10
CA PRO A 4 5.61 7.14 -1.02
C PRO A 4 6.76 6.12 -1.07
N VAL A 5 6.49 4.93 -1.59
CA VAL A 5 7.47 3.84 -1.74
C VAL A 5 7.55 3.37 -3.19
N TRP A 6 8.76 3.22 -3.71
CA TRP A 6 9.00 2.66 -5.04
C TRP A 6 8.82 1.14 -5.05
N SER A 7 8.29 0.61 -6.14
CA SER A 7 8.32 -0.82 -6.44
C SER A 7 9.77 -1.30 -6.63
N PRO A 8 10.06 -2.59 -6.40
CA PRO A 8 11.42 -3.12 -6.51
C PRO A 8 12.06 -2.95 -7.90
N ASP A 9 11.25 -2.94 -8.95
CA ASP A 9 11.67 -2.75 -10.34
C ASP A 9 11.76 -1.26 -10.74
N GLY A 10 11.36 -0.34 -9.86
CA GLY A 10 11.38 1.10 -10.10
C GLY A 10 10.31 1.61 -11.08
N THR A 11 9.34 0.79 -11.47
CA THR A 11 8.31 1.16 -12.46
C THR A 11 7.05 1.74 -11.83
N GLN A 12 6.86 1.59 -10.52
CA GLN A 12 5.66 2.05 -9.82
C GLN A 12 5.99 2.73 -8.49
N ILE A 13 5.08 3.62 -8.07
CA ILE A 13 5.10 4.24 -6.75
C ILE A 13 3.81 3.87 -6.02
N ALA A 14 3.90 3.32 -4.81
CA ALA A 14 2.76 3.15 -3.93
C ALA A 14 2.70 4.25 -2.86
N PHE A 15 1.49 4.72 -2.55
CA PHE A 15 1.26 5.79 -1.57
C PHE A 15 -0.13 5.67 -0.94
N ILE A 16 -0.31 6.35 0.20
CA ILE A 16 -1.62 6.49 0.84
C ILE A 16 -2.25 7.79 0.37
N ARG A 17 -3.44 7.70 -0.25
CA ARG A 17 -4.24 8.88 -0.61
C ARG A 17 -5.36 9.05 0.41
N ARG A 18 -5.34 10.18 1.12
CA ARG A 18 -6.39 10.49 2.10
C ARG A 18 -7.70 10.87 1.39
N ASN A 19 -8.80 10.27 1.83
CA ASN A 19 -10.13 10.62 1.34
C ASN A 19 -10.84 11.48 2.40
N LEU A 20 -10.84 12.80 2.20
CA LEU A 20 -11.39 13.76 3.16
C LEU A 20 -12.91 13.99 2.96
N THR A 21 -13.47 13.52 1.85
CA THR A 21 -14.87 13.75 1.47
C THR A 21 -15.79 12.59 1.84
N GLU A 22 -15.24 11.38 2.05
CA GLU A 22 -15.98 10.22 2.52
C GLU A 22 -15.38 9.68 3.83
N PRO A 23 -15.57 10.38 4.96
CA PRO A 23 -15.31 9.76 6.25
C PRO A 23 -16.37 8.68 6.43
N ARG A 24 -16.10 7.44 5.99
CA ARG A 24 -16.91 6.28 6.37
C ARG A 24 -17.06 6.36 7.88
N ARG A 25 -18.31 6.43 8.34
CA ARG A 25 -18.66 6.80 9.71
C ARG A 25 -17.77 5.99 10.65
N ALA A 26 -16.80 6.65 11.29
CA ALA A 26 -16.00 6.00 12.29
C ALA A 26 -16.96 5.47 13.35
N ALA A 27 -16.81 4.21 13.74
CA ALA A 27 -17.43 3.79 14.99
C ALA A 27 -16.94 4.74 16.10
N PRO A 28 -17.75 5.05 17.12
CA PRO A 28 -17.39 6.06 18.14
C PRO A 28 -16.04 5.82 18.82
N ASP A 29 -15.52 4.61 18.75
CA ASP A 29 -14.29 4.08 19.33
C ASP A 29 -13.16 3.83 18.31
N GLN A 30 -13.39 4.07 17.01
CA GLN A 30 -12.36 3.88 15.98
C GLN A 30 -11.80 5.22 15.48
N PRO A 31 -10.47 5.32 15.27
CA PRO A 31 -9.89 6.49 14.63
C PRO A 31 -10.53 6.67 13.24
N PRO A 32 -10.71 7.92 12.78
CA PRO A 32 -11.24 8.15 11.45
C PRO A 32 -10.33 7.47 10.42
N PRO A 33 -10.91 6.78 9.45
CA PRO A 33 -10.14 6.16 8.39
C PRO A 33 -9.33 7.21 7.63
N LEU A 34 -8.07 6.89 7.34
CA LEU A 34 -7.12 7.91 6.89
C LEU A 34 -7.04 8.01 5.37
N GLY A 35 -7.04 6.89 4.65
CA GLY A 35 -6.96 6.89 3.19
C GLY A 35 -6.87 5.49 2.60
N ASP A 36 -6.65 5.38 1.31
CA ASP A 36 -6.50 4.09 0.61
C ASP A 36 -5.09 3.97 0.03
N VAL A 37 -4.67 2.73 -0.25
CA VAL A 37 -3.45 2.42 -0.99
C VAL A 37 -3.69 2.65 -2.48
N TRP A 38 -2.83 3.44 -3.10
CA TRP A 38 -2.82 3.72 -4.52
C TRP A 38 -1.46 3.40 -5.12
N THR A 39 -1.44 3.03 -6.39
CA THR A 39 -0.22 2.90 -7.20
C THR A 39 -0.23 3.90 -8.35
N LEU A 40 0.95 4.35 -8.74
CA LEU A 40 1.18 5.18 -9.91
C LEU A 40 2.24 4.51 -10.77
N SER A 41 1.89 4.16 -12.00
CA SER A 41 2.84 3.63 -12.98
C SER A 41 3.69 4.75 -13.57
N ILE A 42 4.99 4.52 -13.64
CA ILE A 42 5.98 5.43 -14.21
C ILE A 42 6.53 4.77 -15.46
N ASN A 43 6.12 5.27 -16.63
CA ASN A 43 6.72 4.85 -17.88
C ASN A 43 7.99 5.65 -18.10
N SER A 44 9.14 5.10 -17.71
CA SER A 44 10.46 5.72 -17.89
C SER A 44 10.96 5.66 -19.35
N GLY A 45 10.03 5.63 -20.31
CA GLY A 45 10.26 5.24 -21.71
C GLY A 45 11.41 5.96 -22.38
N GLU A 46 11.75 7.17 -21.96
CA GLU A 46 13.00 7.85 -22.30
C GLU A 46 13.25 8.97 -21.29
N ILE A 47 14.11 8.73 -20.29
CA ILE A 47 14.72 9.85 -19.52
C ILE A 47 15.62 10.74 -20.41
N ASN A 48 15.68 10.49 -21.73
CA ASN A 48 16.47 11.23 -22.70
C ASN A 48 15.79 12.51 -23.22
N SER A 49 14.47 12.69 -23.02
CA SER A 49 13.72 13.85 -23.53
C SER A 49 13.16 14.79 -22.44
N GLY A 50 13.41 14.51 -21.16
CA GLY A 50 12.90 15.34 -20.05
C GLY A 50 11.41 15.19 -19.76
N GLU A 51 10.71 14.28 -20.46
CA GLU A 51 9.31 13.95 -20.20
C GLU A 51 9.20 12.62 -19.44
N ILE A 52 8.75 12.69 -18.19
CA ILE A 52 8.32 11.50 -17.44
C ILE A 52 6.84 11.30 -17.75
N ASN A 53 6.51 10.26 -18.51
CA ASN A 53 5.12 9.86 -18.73
C ASN A 53 4.66 9.02 -17.53
N SER A 54 3.95 9.65 -16.58
CA SER A 54 3.25 8.92 -15.53
C SER A 54 1.91 8.42 -16.06
N GLY A 55 1.61 7.13 -15.87
CA GLY A 55 0.27 6.57 -16.09
C GLY A 55 -0.77 7.13 -15.12
N GLU A 56 -2.00 6.67 -15.21
CA GLU A 56 -3.05 7.02 -14.24
C GLU A 56 -2.79 6.33 -12.89
N ALA A 57 -3.08 7.03 -11.79
CA ALA A 57 -3.01 6.44 -10.46
C ALA A 57 -4.19 5.49 -10.24
N VAL A 58 -3.92 4.26 -9.81
CA VAL A 58 -4.92 3.22 -9.57
C VAL A 58 -5.14 3.07 -8.08
N GLN A 59 -6.41 3.09 -7.65
CA GLN A 59 -6.80 2.77 -6.28
C GLN A 59 -6.80 1.26 -6.11
N LEU A 60 -5.99 0.73 -5.20
CA LEU A 60 -5.92 -0.72 -4.94
C LEU A 60 -6.83 -1.15 -3.79
N THR A 61 -6.99 -0.31 -2.76
CA THR A 61 -7.84 -0.64 -1.61
C THR A 61 -9.04 0.27 -1.55
N PHE A 62 -10.12 -0.27 -0.99
CA PHE A 62 -11.31 0.48 -0.55
C PHE A 62 -11.53 0.23 0.94
N THR A 63 -10.44 -0.05 1.65
CA THR A 63 -10.39 -0.55 3.02
C THR A 63 -9.46 0.29 3.85
N GLN A 64 -9.51 1.61 3.68
CA GLN A 64 -9.14 2.60 4.69
C GLN A 64 -7.89 2.21 5.50
N ALA A 65 -6.72 2.31 4.87
CA ALA A 65 -5.43 2.06 5.48
C ALA A 65 -5.10 3.10 6.58
N LEU A 66 -4.24 2.72 7.52
CA LEU A 66 -3.63 3.63 8.51
C LEU A 66 -2.54 4.51 7.90
N ASP A 67 -2.06 5.52 8.65
CA ASP A 67 -0.92 6.40 8.28
C ASP A 67 0.43 5.65 8.34
N ARG A 68 0.53 4.49 7.70
CA ARG A 68 1.78 3.73 7.56
C ARG A 68 2.06 3.53 6.08
N PRO A 69 3.32 3.70 5.63
CA PRO A 69 3.66 3.42 4.25
C PRO A 69 3.36 1.95 3.95
N PRO A 70 2.73 1.63 2.81
CA PRO A 70 2.61 0.26 2.36
C PRO A 70 4.01 -0.28 2.01
N VAL A 71 4.14 -1.59 1.89
CA VAL A 71 5.41 -2.23 1.50
C VAL A 71 5.19 -3.20 0.37
N TRP A 72 6.06 -3.13 -0.62
CA TRP A 72 6.03 -4.02 -1.79
C TRP A 72 6.56 -5.40 -1.43
N SER A 73 5.96 -6.43 -2.02
CA SER A 73 6.57 -7.75 -2.10
C SER A 73 7.83 -7.69 -2.99
N PRO A 74 8.84 -8.55 -2.76
CA PRO A 74 10.08 -8.52 -3.54
C PRO A 74 9.90 -8.75 -5.04
N ASP A 75 8.83 -9.46 -5.42
CA ASP A 75 8.43 -9.73 -6.80
C ASP A 75 7.58 -8.60 -7.42
N GLY A 76 7.19 -7.60 -6.63
CA GLY A 76 6.41 -6.44 -7.09
C GLY A 76 4.92 -6.71 -7.32
N ASN A 77 4.42 -7.92 -7.09
CA ASN A 77 3.02 -8.28 -7.39
C ASN A 77 2.03 -7.92 -6.27
N TYR A 78 2.52 -7.67 -5.07
CA TYR A 78 1.69 -7.44 -3.89
C TYR A 78 2.16 -6.24 -3.08
N LEU A 79 1.21 -5.62 -2.38
CA LEU A 79 1.45 -4.61 -1.37
C LEU A 79 0.86 -5.08 -0.04
N ALA A 80 1.67 -5.06 1.01
CA ALA A 80 1.19 -5.21 2.37
C ALA A 80 0.99 -3.85 3.02
N PHE A 81 -0.06 -3.71 3.82
CA PHE A 81 -0.42 -2.46 4.51
C PHE A 81 -1.10 -2.75 5.84
N VAL A 82 -1.25 -1.71 6.68
CA VAL A 82 -2.00 -1.81 7.92
C VAL A 82 -3.38 -1.20 7.70
N THR A 83 -4.41 -2.00 7.96
CA THR A 83 -5.83 -1.61 7.90
C THR A 83 -6.21 -0.69 9.06
N ALA A 84 -7.27 0.10 8.92
CA ALA A 84 -7.76 1.00 9.98
C ALA A 84 -8.05 0.29 11.33
N ASP A 85 -8.46 -0.97 11.29
CA ASP A 85 -8.72 -1.81 12.47
C ASP A 85 -7.45 -2.50 13.02
N GLY A 86 -6.27 -2.14 12.49
CA GLY A 86 -4.97 -2.56 13.03
C GLY A 86 -4.49 -3.92 12.55
N GLN A 87 -5.19 -4.56 11.62
CA GLN A 87 -4.79 -5.82 11.00
C GLN A 87 -3.82 -5.60 9.83
N ILE A 88 -3.08 -6.64 9.45
CA ILE A 88 -2.26 -6.63 8.25
C ILE A 88 -3.12 -7.05 7.06
N GLY A 89 -3.22 -6.16 6.08
CA GLY A 89 -3.82 -6.42 4.77
C GLY A 89 -2.75 -6.64 3.71
N MET A 90 -3.08 -7.42 2.69
CA MET A 90 -2.31 -7.58 1.46
C MET A 90 -3.24 -7.40 0.27
N VAL A 91 -2.78 -6.74 -0.77
CA VAL A 91 -3.52 -6.50 -2.03
C VAL A 91 -2.62 -6.78 -3.22
N ALA A 92 -3.18 -7.32 -4.29
CA ALA A 92 -2.48 -7.56 -5.54
C ALA A 92 -2.50 -6.28 -6.37
N THR A 93 -1.41 -6.00 -7.09
CA THR A 93 -1.26 -4.75 -7.84
C THR A 93 -2.05 -4.75 -9.15
N ASP A 94 -2.42 -5.92 -9.65
CA ASP A 94 -3.21 -6.15 -10.86
C ASP A 94 -4.70 -6.45 -10.59
N GLU A 95 -5.06 -6.74 -9.34
CA GLU A 95 -6.45 -7.01 -8.92
C GLU A 95 -6.94 -6.03 -7.82
N PRO A 96 -7.28 -4.78 -8.19
CA PRO A 96 -7.83 -3.81 -7.25
C PRO A 96 -9.06 -4.31 -6.49
N GLY A 97 -9.13 -3.98 -5.20
CA GLY A 97 -10.28 -4.25 -4.34
C GLY A 97 -10.26 -5.60 -3.62
N THR A 98 -9.45 -6.56 -4.08
CA THR A 98 -9.27 -7.84 -3.38
C THR A 98 -8.21 -7.70 -2.29
N VAL A 99 -8.65 -7.64 -1.03
CA VAL A 99 -7.74 -7.52 0.13
C VAL A 99 -7.76 -8.82 0.94
N TRP A 100 -6.61 -9.50 1.00
CA TRP A 100 -6.37 -10.59 1.94
C TRP A 100 -6.00 -10.02 3.30
N ARG A 101 -6.69 -10.49 4.35
CA ARG A 101 -6.41 -10.09 5.73
C ARG A 101 -5.70 -11.23 6.45
N MET A 102 -4.63 -10.90 7.14
CA MET A 102 -3.96 -11.85 8.02
C MET A 102 -4.61 -11.78 9.40
N ASP A 103 -5.18 -12.91 9.84
CA ASP A 103 -5.70 -13.03 11.20
C ASP A 103 -4.53 -12.96 12.17
N SER A 104 -4.52 -11.92 13.01
CA SER A 104 -3.43 -11.67 13.94
C SER A 104 -3.94 -11.68 15.38
N ALA A 105 -4.40 -12.85 15.85
CA ALA A 105 -4.77 -13.05 17.26
C ALA A 105 -3.61 -12.74 18.26
N THR A 106 -2.39 -12.53 17.77
CA THR A 106 -1.16 -12.43 18.58
C THR A 106 -0.45 -11.08 18.50
N ILE A 107 -0.87 -10.12 17.67
CA ILE A 107 -0.22 -8.79 17.64
C ILE A 107 -0.70 -7.98 18.85
N ARG A 108 0.02 -8.11 19.97
CA ARG A 108 -0.25 -7.40 21.24
C ARG A 108 0.62 -6.16 21.43
N ALA A 109 1.51 -5.86 20.49
CA ALA A 109 2.42 -4.71 20.51
C ALA A 109 2.17 -3.84 19.27
N PRO A 110 2.42 -2.52 19.34
CA PRO A 110 2.27 -1.65 18.18
C PRO A 110 3.21 -2.13 17.06
N LEU A 111 2.65 -2.34 15.86
CA LEU A 111 3.45 -2.65 14.69
C LEU A 111 4.34 -1.45 14.35
N ILE A 112 5.65 -1.60 14.53
CA ILE A 112 6.61 -0.51 14.30
C ILE A 112 7.00 -0.45 12.81
N GLN A 113 7.08 -1.61 12.16
CA GLN A 113 7.48 -1.74 10.75
C GLN A 113 6.83 -2.98 10.12
N LEU A 114 6.42 -2.85 8.86
CA LEU A 114 5.96 -3.93 8.01
C LEU A 114 7.05 -4.22 6.97
N ALA A 115 7.29 -5.50 6.66
CA ALA A 115 8.24 -5.90 5.63
C ALA A 115 7.91 -7.33 5.15
N PHE A 116 8.23 -7.62 3.89
CA PHE A 116 8.29 -9.00 3.40
C PHE A 116 9.62 -9.63 3.79
N ALA A 117 9.61 -10.94 4.06
CA ALA A 117 10.84 -11.69 4.27
C ALA A 117 11.69 -11.66 2.99
N PRO A 118 13.04 -11.61 3.10
CA PRO A 118 13.90 -11.74 1.94
C PRO A 118 13.69 -13.12 1.28
N VAL A 119 13.76 -13.17 -0.04
CA VAL A 119 13.73 -14.44 -0.77
C VAL A 119 15.02 -15.19 -0.45
N GLU A 120 14.93 -16.32 0.25
CA GLU A 120 16.07 -17.21 0.40
C GLU A 120 16.45 -17.77 -0.97
N LYS A 121 17.65 -17.45 -1.45
CA LYS A 121 18.20 -18.12 -2.63
C LYS A 121 18.49 -19.57 -2.24
N SER A 122 17.73 -20.53 -2.74
CA SER A 122 18.10 -21.95 -2.65
C SER A 122 19.49 -22.13 -3.28
N LYS A 123 20.41 -22.74 -2.53
CA LYS A 123 21.75 -23.12 -3.01
C LYS A 123 21.67 -24.23 -4.04
#